data_AF-A0A376BV28-F1
#
_entry.id   AF-A0A376BV28-F1
#
_cell.length_a   1.000
_cell.length_b   1.000
_cell.length_c   1.000
_cell.angle_alpha   90.00
_cell.angle_beta   90.00
_cell.angle_gamma   90.00
#
_symmetry.space_group_name_H-M   'P 1'
#
loop_
_entity.id
_entity.type
_entity.pdbx_description
1 polymer ?
#
loop_
_entity_poly.entity_id
_entity_poly.type
_entity_poly.pdbx_seq_one_letter_code
_entity_poly.pdbx_strand_id
1 'polypeptide(L)'
;MQLIDIAHNLIDERERLGYSRKNFAAQVNKTDESLRLYETGKANMSAEFLAAAAQLGVDVQFVLTGVKSENLHMVAQKFENELNQVLNENHGGVQFNAEVSGSPIVGNHNTVNQVTGTQNNITTQKHITKTVVEISPDDNRIDEEEKAILLDLVNKIVAKEQEVKRKPKTHRAVWSSLNAHCQVSTYKLIAKDDFEKAKMFLRKWLGNLNNTATSKRNNPTAYRNNQYSTIHVKIKELGLEEWYRDTLKSKFGVDSSTELDEVEMKKLVTMVNGKYSREKKKLSE
;
A
#
# COMPACT_ATOMS: atom_id res chain seq x y z
N MET A 1 25.96 -7.29 -23.61
CA MET A 1 24.72 -7.66 -22.90
C MET A 1 25.06 -8.73 -21.87
N GLN A 2 24.77 -8.47 -20.60
CA GLN A 2 24.82 -9.49 -19.55
C GLN A 2 23.41 -10.08 -19.33
N LEU A 3 23.31 -11.28 -18.75
CA LEU A 3 22.02 -11.91 -18.44
C LEU A 3 21.13 -11.05 -17.53
N ILE A 4 21.74 -10.20 -16.71
CA ILE A 4 21.06 -9.22 -15.86
C ILE A 4 20.35 -8.16 -16.70
N ASP A 5 20.94 -7.71 -17.81
CA ASP A 5 20.34 -6.71 -18.70
C ASP A 5 19.11 -7.29 -19.41
N ILE A 6 19.21 -8.54 -19.87
CA ILE A 6 18.11 -9.28 -20.49
C ILE A 6 16.95 -9.47 -19.50
N ALA A 7 17.27 -9.79 -18.25
CA ALA A 7 16.29 -9.96 -17.19
C ALA A 7 15.52 -8.67 -16.88
N HIS A 8 16.20 -7.51 -16.87
CA HIS A 8 15.55 -6.22 -16.72
C HIS A 8 14.65 -5.89 -17.92
N ASN A 9 15.12 -6.12 -19.16
CA ASN A 9 14.31 -5.86 -20.35
C ASN A 9 13.03 -6.72 -20.39
N LEU A 10 13.08 -7.96 -19.87
CA LEU A 10 11.89 -8.81 -19.73
C LEU A 10 10.89 -8.25 -18.72
N ILE A 11 11.38 -7.71 -17.59
CA ILE A 11 10.52 -7.06 -16.59
C ILE A 11 9.85 -5.84 -17.20
N ASP A 12 10.60 -5.01 -17.91
CA ASP A 12 10.10 -3.81 -18.56
C ASP A 12 8.99 -4.12 -19.57
N GLU A 13 9.18 -5.14 -20.41
CA GLU A 13 8.15 -5.55 -21.37
C GLU A 13 6.91 -6.14 -20.69
N ARG A 14 7.09 -6.95 -19.65
CA ARG A 14 5.96 -7.49 -18.88
C ARG A 14 5.15 -6.38 -18.23
N GLU A 15 5.82 -5.40 -17.64
CA GLU A 15 5.17 -4.26 -16.98
C GLU A 15 4.54 -3.30 -17.99
N ARG A 16 5.17 -3.09 -19.15
CA ARG A 16 4.60 -2.34 -20.28
C ARG A 16 3.25 -2.92 -20.72
N LEU A 17 3.15 -4.24 -20.75
CA LEU A 17 1.92 -4.97 -21.11
C LEU A 17 0.92 -5.10 -19.93
N GLY A 18 1.27 -4.59 -18.75
CA GLY A 18 0.38 -4.60 -17.57
C GLY A 18 0.24 -5.97 -16.89
N TYR A 19 1.08 -6.94 -17.21
CA TYR A 19 0.99 -8.27 -16.59
C TYR A 19 1.68 -8.31 -15.22
N SER A 20 0.98 -8.86 -14.22
CA SER A 20 1.65 -9.30 -12.98
C SER A 20 2.49 -10.55 -13.27
N ARG A 21 3.62 -10.73 -12.55
CA ARG A 21 4.51 -11.90 -12.70
C ARG A 21 3.75 -13.23 -12.68
N LYS A 22 2.88 -13.43 -11.68
CA LYS A 22 2.08 -14.65 -11.54
C LYS A 22 1.14 -14.89 -12.72
N ASN A 23 0.50 -13.82 -13.24
CA ASN A 23 -0.40 -13.94 -14.39
C ASN A 23 0.40 -14.23 -15.68
N PHE A 24 1.51 -13.52 -15.88
CA PHE A 24 2.38 -13.74 -17.03
C PHE A 24 2.94 -15.17 -17.06
N ALA A 25 3.41 -15.68 -15.92
CA ALA A 25 3.88 -17.06 -15.79
C ALA A 25 2.81 -18.09 -16.17
N ALA A 26 1.56 -17.87 -15.74
CA ALA A 26 0.45 -18.75 -16.10
C ALA A 26 0.15 -18.75 -17.61
N GLN A 27 0.21 -17.59 -18.26
CA GLN A 27 -0.07 -17.45 -19.70
C GLN A 27 1.02 -18.06 -20.58
N VAL A 28 2.28 -18.02 -20.15
CA VAL A 28 3.41 -18.64 -20.85
C VAL A 28 3.71 -20.07 -20.39
N ASN A 29 2.78 -20.69 -19.64
CA ASN A 29 2.89 -22.05 -19.11
C ASN A 29 4.21 -22.33 -18.34
N LYS A 30 4.65 -21.37 -17.52
CA LYS A 30 5.79 -21.52 -16.60
C LYS A 30 5.35 -21.33 -15.15
N THR A 31 6.11 -21.88 -14.22
CA THR A 31 5.88 -21.60 -12.80
C THR A 31 6.31 -20.18 -12.45
N ASP A 32 5.69 -19.58 -11.43
CA ASP A 32 6.07 -18.25 -10.91
C ASP A 32 7.55 -18.22 -10.49
N GLU A 33 8.06 -19.33 -9.94
CA GLU A 33 9.48 -19.45 -9.57
C GLU A 33 10.40 -19.51 -10.80
N SER A 34 10.00 -20.18 -11.88
CA SER A 34 10.78 -20.21 -13.12
C SER A 34 10.89 -18.81 -13.74
N LEU A 35 9.78 -18.07 -13.77
CA LEU A 35 9.77 -16.70 -14.27
C LEU A 35 10.61 -15.78 -13.37
N ARG A 36 10.57 -15.95 -12.04
CA ARG A 36 11.45 -15.23 -11.11
C ARG A 36 12.94 -15.49 -11.40
N LEU A 37 13.32 -16.73 -11.73
CA LEU A 37 14.71 -17.04 -12.06
C LEU A 37 15.17 -16.38 -13.36
N TYR A 38 14.27 -16.26 -14.35
CA TYR A 38 14.53 -15.50 -15.58
C TYR A 38 14.66 -14.00 -15.29
N GLU A 39 13.73 -13.41 -14.54
CA GLU A 39 13.74 -11.99 -14.14
C GLU A 39 14.87 -11.61 -13.18
N THR A 40 15.61 -12.58 -12.64
CA THR A 40 16.79 -12.35 -11.80
C THR A 40 18.10 -12.72 -12.48
N GLY A 41 18.06 -13.14 -13.76
CA GLY A 41 19.22 -13.56 -14.53
C GLY A 41 19.90 -14.83 -14.00
N LYS A 42 19.20 -15.61 -13.14
CA LYS A 42 19.72 -16.84 -12.52
C LYS A 42 19.52 -18.08 -13.39
N ALA A 43 18.66 -17.98 -14.40
CA ALA A 43 18.43 -19.04 -15.38
C ALA A 43 18.27 -18.43 -16.78
N ASN A 44 18.68 -19.20 -17.79
CA ASN A 44 18.49 -18.83 -19.19
C ASN A 44 17.05 -19.08 -19.61
N MET A 45 16.50 -18.16 -20.41
CA MET A 45 15.19 -18.32 -21.03
C MET A 45 15.27 -19.31 -22.20
N SER A 46 14.31 -20.23 -22.27
CA SER A 46 14.21 -21.13 -23.43
C SER A 46 13.60 -20.40 -24.64
N ALA A 47 13.93 -20.86 -25.85
CA ALA A 47 13.30 -20.36 -27.07
C ALA A 47 11.77 -20.56 -27.05
N GLU A 48 11.30 -21.67 -26.47
CA GLU A 48 9.87 -21.94 -26.25
C GLU A 48 9.20 -20.86 -25.40
N PHE A 49 9.84 -20.44 -24.30
CA PHE A 49 9.34 -19.36 -23.46
C PHE A 49 9.27 -18.03 -24.22
N LEU A 50 10.31 -17.70 -24.98
CA LEU A 50 10.35 -16.46 -25.76
C LEU A 50 9.29 -16.44 -26.87
N ALA A 51 9.04 -17.59 -27.50
CA ALA A 51 7.96 -17.72 -28.49
C ALA A 51 6.57 -17.53 -27.86
N ALA A 52 6.32 -18.14 -26.70
CA ALA A 52 5.07 -17.94 -25.96
C ALA A 52 4.91 -16.49 -25.48
N ALA A 53 5.98 -15.85 -25.00
CA ALA A 53 5.98 -14.45 -24.61
C ALA A 53 5.69 -13.53 -25.81
N ALA A 54 6.24 -13.81 -26.99
CA ALA A 54 5.97 -13.05 -28.21
C ALA A 54 4.49 -13.07 -28.60
N GLN A 55 3.80 -14.19 -28.41
CA GLN A 55 2.35 -14.29 -28.65
C GLN A 55 1.53 -13.41 -27.71
N LEU A 56 2.07 -13.08 -26.53
CA LEU A 56 1.46 -12.13 -25.59
C LEU A 56 1.86 -10.67 -25.87
N GLY A 57 2.57 -10.41 -26.97
CA GLY A 57 2.97 -9.07 -27.39
C GLY A 57 4.28 -8.57 -26.78
N VAL A 58 5.09 -9.47 -26.19
CA VAL A 58 6.45 -9.12 -25.71
C VAL A 58 7.38 -8.96 -26.90
N ASP A 59 8.11 -7.84 -26.92
CA ASP A 59 9.16 -7.60 -27.90
C ASP A 59 10.42 -8.43 -27.56
N VAL A 60 10.52 -9.63 -28.13
CA VAL A 60 11.66 -10.53 -27.91
C VAL A 60 12.98 -9.92 -28.39
N GLN A 61 12.96 -9.08 -29.43
CA GLN A 61 14.17 -8.39 -29.89
C GLN A 61 14.63 -7.41 -28.82
N PHE A 62 13.73 -6.63 -28.22
CA PHE A 62 14.07 -5.74 -27.12
C PHE A 62 14.59 -6.51 -25.91
N VAL A 63 13.95 -7.64 -25.55
CA VAL A 63 14.42 -8.49 -24.45
C VAL A 63 15.86 -8.95 -24.68
N LEU A 64 16.18 -9.43 -25.88
CA LEU A 64 17.49 -10.02 -26.19
C LEU A 64 18.57 -9.01 -26.60
N THR A 65 18.20 -7.82 -27.10
CA THR A 65 19.13 -6.85 -27.70
C THR A 65 19.11 -5.47 -27.05
N GLY A 66 18.09 -5.16 -26.23
CA GLY A 66 17.85 -3.83 -25.67
C GLY A 66 17.36 -2.81 -26.70
N VAL A 67 17.18 -3.22 -27.96
CA VAL A 67 16.71 -2.38 -29.06
C VAL A 67 15.28 -2.78 -29.40
N LYS A 68 14.37 -1.80 -29.44
CA LYS A 68 12.96 -2.04 -29.78
C LYS A 68 12.82 -2.39 -31.26
N SER A 69 11.96 -3.35 -31.55
CA SER A 69 11.64 -3.75 -32.91
C SER A 69 10.74 -2.70 -33.57
N GLU A 70 11.15 -2.19 -34.74
CA GLU A 70 10.35 -1.20 -35.50
C GLU A 70 9.09 -1.83 -36.10
N ASN A 71 9.11 -3.16 -36.28
CA ASN A 71 8.02 -3.94 -36.84
C ASN A 71 7.07 -4.54 -35.77
N LEU A 72 7.18 -4.14 -34.49
CA LEU A 72 6.35 -4.68 -33.40
C LEU A 72 4.85 -4.63 -33.75
N HIS A 73 4.39 -3.50 -34.31
CA HIS A 73 3.00 -3.30 -34.70
C HIS A 73 2.58 -4.19 -35.87
N MET A 74 3.49 -4.46 -36.82
CA MET A 74 3.20 -5.31 -37.98
C MET A 74 3.13 -6.79 -37.59
N VAL A 75 3.98 -7.23 -36.65
CA VAL A 75 3.99 -8.60 -36.13
C VAL A 75 2.74 -8.88 -35.30
N ALA A 76 2.37 -7.96 -34.39
CA ALA A 76 1.14 -8.07 -33.61
C ALA A 76 -0.10 -8.15 -34.51
N GLN A 77 -0.19 -7.27 -35.52
CA GLN A 77 -1.31 -7.25 -36.47
C GLN A 77 -1.37 -8.53 -37.31
N LYS A 78 -0.22 -9.11 -37.69
CA LYS A 78 -0.18 -10.39 -38.40
C LYS A 78 -0.69 -11.55 -37.55
N PHE A 79 -0.30 -11.62 -36.27
CA PHE A 79 -0.82 -12.63 -35.35
C PHE A 79 -2.32 -12.47 -35.08
N GLU A 80 -2.79 -11.24 -34.88
CA GLU A 80 -4.23 -10.96 -34.73
C GLU A 80 -5.01 -11.38 -35.99
N ASN A 81 -4.48 -11.09 -37.18
CA ASN A 81 -5.09 -11.48 -38.45
C ASN A 81 -5.12 -13.01 -38.64
N GLU A 82 -4.04 -13.71 -38.31
CA GLU A 82 -3.98 -15.17 -38.37
C GLU A 82 -4.92 -15.83 -37.36
N LEU A 83 -5.03 -15.29 -36.14
CA LEU A 83 -5.98 -15.76 -35.14
C LEU A 83 -7.43 -15.53 -35.58
N ASN A 84 -7.73 -14.35 -36.12
CA ASN A 84 -9.05 -14.02 -36.66
C ASN A 84 -9.40 -14.89 -37.88
N GLN A 85 -8.42 -15.23 -38.71
CA GLN A 85 -8.61 -16.14 -39.84
C GLN A 85 -8.97 -17.55 -39.38
N VAL A 86 -8.27 -18.10 -38.38
CA VAL A 86 -8.58 -19.43 -37.79
C VAL A 86 -9.96 -19.45 -37.12
N LEU A 87 -10.37 -18.35 -36.49
CA LEU A 87 -11.71 -18.21 -35.90
C LEU A 87 -12.80 -18.11 -36.98
N ASN A 88 -12.52 -17.43 -38.09
CA ASN A 88 -13.46 -17.28 -39.21
C ASN A 88 -13.59 -18.55 -40.07
N GLU A 89 -12.55 -19.37 -40.19
CA GLU A 89 -12.60 -20.64 -40.94
C GLU A 89 -13.45 -21.73 -40.23
N ASN A 90 -13.66 -21.63 -38.92
CA ASN A 90 -14.49 -22.57 -38.15
C ASN A 90 -15.98 -22.17 -38.06
N HIS A 91 -16.37 -20.99 -38.54
CA HIS A 91 -17.75 -20.55 -38.60
C HIS A 91 -18.14 -20.31 -40.06
N GLY A 92 -18.80 -21.31 -40.67
CA GLY A 92 -19.38 -21.18 -41.99
C GLY A 92 -20.29 -19.96 -42.09
N GLY A 93 -19.75 -18.90 -42.70
CA GLY A 93 -20.37 -17.83 -43.47
C GLY A 93 -21.55 -17.09 -42.84
N VAL A 94 -21.35 -15.81 -42.50
CA VAL A 94 -22.22 -14.71 -42.98
C VAL A 94 -21.37 -13.43 -43.09
N GLN A 95 -21.14 -12.92 -44.31
CA GLN A 95 -20.55 -11.61 -44.55
C GLN A 95 -21.62 -10.51 -44.41
N PHE A 96 -21.36 -9.49 -43.60
CA PHE A 96 -22.07 -8.21 -43.67
C PHE A 96 -21.07 -7.08 -43.93
N ASN A 97 -21.11 -6.55 -45.15
CA ASN A 97 -20.42 -5.31 -45.53
C ASN A 97 -21.25 -4.13 -45.02
N ALA A 98 -20.69 -3.32 -44.12
CA ALA A 98 -21.22 -2.00 -43.82
C ALA A 98 -20.07 -1.00 -43.70
N GLU A 99 -19.98 -0.11 -44.69
CA GLU A 99 -19.16 1.10 -44.63
C GLU A 99 -19.60 1.95 -43.44
N VAL A 100 -18.69 2.20 -42.50
CA VAL A 100 -18.91 3.17 -41.42
C VAL A 100 -17.83 4.24 -41.52
N SER A 101 -18.21 5.35 -42.16
CA SER A 101 -17.55 6.63 -41.97
C SER A 101 -17.86 7.14 -40.57
N GLY A 102 -16.86 7.08 -39.68
CA GLY A 102 -16.92 7.67 -38.34
C GLY A 102 -15.50 7.91 -37.84
N SER A 103 -15.19 9.16 -37.51
CA SER A 103 -13.88 9.57 -36.98
C SER A 103 -13.50 8.74 -35.73
N PRO A 104 -12.24 8.29 -35.59
CA PRO A 104 -11.82 7.56 -34.42
C PRO A 104 -11.77 8.52 -33.22
N ILE A 105 -12.57 8.23 -32.20
CA ILE A 105 -12.43 8.87 -30.89
C ILE A 105 -11.19 8.27 -30.23
N VAL A 106 -10.11 9.06 -30.18
CA VAL A 106 -8.88 8.70 -29.46
C VAL A 106 -9.14 8.82 -27.96
N GLY A 107 -9.26 7.66 -27.31
CA GLY A 107 -9.34 7.50 -25.86
C GLY A 107 -8.46 6.35 -25.41
N ASN A 108 -7.67 6.59 -24.37
CA ASN A 108 -6.60 5.74 -23.84
C ASN A 108 -7.09 4.29 -23.54
N HIS A 109 -6.54 3.30 -24.25
CA HIS A 109 -6.43 1.87 -23.90
C HIS A 109 -7.69 1.11 -23.43
N ASN A 110 -8.80 1.14 -24.19
CA ASN A 110 -9.78 0.04 -24.18
C ASN A 110 -10.55 0.02 -25.52
N THR A 111 -10.24 -0.93 -26.40
CA THR A 111 -11.03 -1.24 -27.59
C THR A 111 -12.25 -2.08 -27.19
N VAL A 112 -13.41 -1.43 -27.07
CA VAL A 112 -14.70 -2.12 -26.94
C VAL A 112 -15.29 -2.24 -28.34
N ASN A 113 -15.22 -3.44 -28.94
CA ASN A 113 -15.94 -3.75 -30.17
C ASN A 113 -17.45 -3.75 -29.86
N GLN A 114 -18.14 -2.65 -30.17
CA GLN A 114 -19.61 -2.66 -30.23
C GLN A 114 -20.04 -3.32 -31.53
N VAL A 115 -20.37 -4.62 -31.43
CA VAL A 115 -21.07 -5.35 -32.49
C VAL A 115 -22.48 -4.78 -32.61
N THR A 116 -22.86 -4.38 -33.82
CA THR A 116 -24.18 -3.87 -34.23
C THR A 116 -25.26 -4.96 -34.12
N GLY A 117 -25.59 -5.38 -32.91
CA GLY A 117 -26.93 -5.84 -32.59
C GLY A 117 -27.73 -4.63 -32.10
N THR A 118 -29.06 -4.62 -32.28
CA THR A 118 -29.93 -3.66 -31.60
C THR A 118 -29.73 -3.83 -30.09
N GLN A 119 -28.78 -3.08 -29.55
CA GLN A 119 -28.54 -2.98 -28.13
C GLN A 119 -29.67 -2.12 -27.61
N ASN A 120 -30.71 -2.78 -27.09
CA ASN A 120 -31.53 -2.15 -26.07
C ASN A 120 -30.56 -1.83 -24.92
N ASN A 121 -29.96 -0.63 -24.99
CA ASN A 121 -29.18 -0.06 -23.91
C ASN A 121 -30.17 0.25 -22.80
N ILE A 122 -30.57 -0.79 -22.07
CA ILE A 122 -31.23 -0.67 -20.80
C ILE A 122 -30.16 -0.05 -19.89
N THR A 123 -30.08 1.28 -19.92
CA THR A 123 -29.33 2.07 -18.94
C THR A 123 -30.09 1.94 -17.63
N THR A 124 -29.96 0.79 -16.97
CA THR A 124 -30.39 0.65 -15.59
C THR A 124 -29.39 1.44 -14.76
N GLN A 125 -29.82 2.63 -14.31
CA GLN A 125 -29.12 3.32 -13.24
C GLN A 125 -29.00 2.33 -12.08
N LYS A 126 -27.79 2.11 -11.58
CA LYS A 126 -27.55 1.29 -10.39
C LYS A 126 -28.28 1.93 -9.22
N HIS A 127 -29.53 1.53 -9.01
CA HIS A 127 -30.33 1.99 -7.89
C HIS A 127 -29.83 1.26 -6.64
N ILE A 128 -28.80 1.83 -6.02
CA ILE A 128 -28.40 1.43 -4.67
C ILE A 128 -29.42 2.06 -3.73
N THR A 129 -30.47 1.31 -3.38
CA THR A 129 -31.25 1.63 -2.18
C THR A 129 -30.32 1.43 -0.99
N LYS A 130 -29.67 2.50 -0.55
CA LYS A 130 -29.03 2.51 0.75
C LYS A 130 -30.17 2.53 1.75
N THR A 131 -30.56 1.37 2.26
CA THR A 131 -31.48 1.30 3.40
C THR A 131 -30.79 2.02 4.55
N VAL A 132 -31.11 3.29 4.73
CA VAL A 132 -30.75 4.05 5.91
C VAL A 132 -31.68 3.53 6.99
N VAL A 133 -31.20 2.51 7.70
CA VAL A 133 -31.85 2.07 8.93
C VAL A 133 -31.75 3.27 9.88
N GLU A 134 -32.88 3.94 10.12
CA GLU A 134 -33.01 4.84 11.27
C GLU A 134 -32.68 4.03 12.52
N ILE A 135 -31.64 4.46 13.21
CA ILE A 135 -31.04 3.74 14.31
C ILE A 135 -31.97 3.95 15.50
N SER A 136 -32.53 2.86 16.02
CA SER A 136 -33.23 2.86 17.31
C SER A 136 -32.31 3.41 18.42
N PRO A 137 -32.85 4.10 19.44
CA PRO A 137 -32.06 4.80 20.48
C PRO A 137 -31.23 3.90 21.42
N ASP A 138 -31.29 2.57 21.26
CA ASP A 138 -30.73 1.57 22.17
C ASP A 138 -29.38 0.99 21.69
N ASP A 139 -28.74 1.69 20.75
CA ASP A 139 -27.56 1.18 20.06
C ASP A 139 -26.30 1.47 20.88
N ASN A 140 -25.75 0.45 21.55
CA ASN A 140 -24.48 0.50 22.29
C ASN A 140 -23.25 0.69 21.36
N ARG A 141 -23.41 1.34 20.21
CA ARG A 141 -22.36 1.59 19.21
C ARG A 141 -21.71 2.94 19.42
N ILE A 142 -20.48 3.05 18.91
CA ILE A 142 -19.73 4.31 18.95
C ILE A 142 -20.49 5.45 18.26
N ASP A 143 -20.42 6.64 18.86
CA ASP A 143 -21.05 7.84 18.33
C ASP A 143 -20.30 8.38 17.09
N GLU A 144 -20.78 9.49 16.51
CA GLU A 144 -20.15 10.05 15.31
C GLU A 144 -18.81 10.75 15.61
N GLU A 145 -18.63 11.31 16.81
CA GLU A 145 -17.40 11.96 17.24
C GLU A 145 -16.28 10.92 17.45
N GLU A 146 -16.60 9.81 18.11
CA GLU A 146 -15.75 8.65 18.31
C GLU A 146 -15.32 8.04 16.97
N LYS A 147 -16.24 7.91 16.02
CA LYS A 147 -15.91 7.49 14.64
C LYS A 147 -14.93 8.45 13.98
N ALA A 148 -15.12 9.76 14.13
CA ALA A 148 -14.23 10.76 13.57
C ALA A 148 -12.82 10.66 14.18
N ILE A 149 -12.71 10.41 15.47
CA ILE A 149 -11.42 10.17 16.16
C ILE A 149 -10.71 8.95 15.59
N LEU A 150 -11.41 7.83 15.40
CA LEU A 150 -10.81 6.63 14.80
C LEU A 150 -10.37 6.88 13.35
N LEU A 151 -11.16 7.61 12.57
CA LEU A 151 -10.83 7.98 11.20
C LEU A 151 -9.56 8.83 11.14
N ASP A 152 -9.44 9.86 11.98
CA ASP A 152 -8.25 10.71 12.07
C ASP A 152 -7.00 9.88 12.43
N LEU A 153 -7.11 8.97 13.41
CA LEU A 153 -6.00 8.08 13.78
C LEU A 153 -5.59 7.17 12.63
N VAL A 154 -6.54 6.59 11.88
CA VAL A 154 -6.23 5.77 10.71
C VAL A 154 -5.54 6.59 9.62
N ASN A 155 -6.01 7.82 9.36
CA ASN A 155 -5.39 8.71 8.39
C ASN A 155 -3.93 9.05 8.76
N LYS A 156 -3.69 9.36 10.04
CA LYS A 156 -2.34 9.58 10.58
C LYS A 156 -1.43 8.36 10.42
N ILE A 157 -1.96 7.15 10.67
CA ILE A 157 -1.21 5.90 10.48
C ILE A 157 -0.83 5.71 9.01
N VAL A 158 -1.77 5.88 8.07
CA VAL A 158 -1.49 5.67 6.64
C VAL A 158 -0.48 6.68 6.13
N ALA A 159 -0.61 7.96 6.50
CA ALA A 159 0.37 8.98 6.15
C ALA A 159 1.77 8.63 6.69
N LYS A 160 1.85 8.15 7.94
CA LYS A 160 3.13 7.76 8.55
C LYS A 160 3.71 6.47 7.97
N GLU A 161 2.87 5.49 7.61
CA GLU A 161 3.26 4.29 6.90
C GLU A 161 3.94 4.65 5.56
N GLN A 162 3.34 5.57 4.79
CA GLN A 162 3.89 6.04 3.51
C GLN A 162 5.26 6.71 3.67
N GLU A 163 5.47 7.48 4.73
CA GLU A 163 6.76 8.13 5.00
C GLU A 163 7.86 7.12 5.39
N VAL A 164 7.50 6.09 6.15
CA VAL A 164 8.47 5.25 6.88
C VAL A 164 8.76 3.93 6.18
N LYS A 165 7.76 3.32 5.53
CA LYS A 165 7.81 1.94 5.04
C LYS A 165 7.86 1.91 3.51
N ARG A 166 8.71 1.04 2.97
CA ARG A 166 8.79 0.78 1.52
C ARG A 166 7.48 0.22 0.93
N LYS A 167 6.74 -0.56 1.72
CA LYS A 167 5.43 -1.14 1.34
C LYS A 167 4.39 -0.68 2.37
N PRO A 168 3.87 0.55 2.23
CA PRO A 168 2.97 1.12 3.23
C PRO A 168 1.63 0.41 3.25
N LYS A 169 1.01 0.35 4.44
CA LYS A 169 -0.38 -0.13 4.54
C LYS A 169 -1.37 0.93 4.07
N THR A 170 -2.40 0.49 3.33
CA THR A 170 -3.52 1.32 2.89
C THR A 170 -4.57 1.47 3.98
N HIS A 171 -5.45 2.47 3.86
CA HIS A 171 -6.60 2.65 4.78
C HIS A 171 -7.39 1.35 4.95
N ARG A 172 -7.67 0.63 3.85
CA ARG A 172 -8.38 -0.65 3.88
C ARG A 172 -7.66 -1.68 4.76
N ALA A 173 -6.33 -1.77 4.67
CA ALA A 173 -5.57 -2.72 5.46
C ALA A 173 -5.58 -2.35 6.96
N VAL A 174 -5.47 -1.06 7.28
CA VAL A 174 -5.54 -0.58 8.68
C VAL A 174 -6.93 -0.84 9.26
N TRP A 175 -8.00 -0.52 8.52
CA TRP A 175 -9.38 -0.83 8.93
C TRP A 175 -9.61 -2.32 9.11
N SER A 176 -9.12 -3.16 8.19
CA SER A 176 -9.23 -4.62 8.33
C SER A 176 -8.56 -5.13 9.60
N SER A 177 -7.41 -4.57 9.97
CA SER A 177 -6.72 -4.93 11.21
C SER A 177 -7.45 -4.43 12.46
N LEU A 178 -8.02 -3.21 12.43
CA LEU A 178 -8.82 -2.68 13.53
C LEU A 178 -10.08 -3.50 13.76
N ASN A 179 -10.82 -3.78 12.69
CA ASN A 179 -12.07 -4.55 12.73
C ASN A 179 -11.80 -5.95 13.30
N ALA A 180 -10.71 -6.60 12.89
CA ALA A 180 -10.30 -7.89 13.46
C ALA A 180 -9.94 -7.78 14.95
N HIS A 181 -9.25 -6.72 15.38
CA HIS A 181 -8.88 -6.50 16.78
C HIS A 181 -10.10 -6.26 17.69
N CYS A 182 -11.13 -5.60 17.17
CA CYS A 182 -12.40 -5.38 17.85
C CYS A 182 -13.44 -6.48 17.59
N GLN A 183 -13.10 -7.52 16.82
CA GLN A 183 -13.99 -8.65 16.48
C GLN A 183 -15.32 -8.21 15.83
N VAL A 184 -15.29 -7.15 15.02
CA VAL A 184 -16.46 -6.61 14.30
C VAL A 184 -16.27 -6.70 12.79
N SER A 185 -17.36 -6.68 12.03
CA SER A 185 -17.30 -6.65 10.57
C SER A 185 -16.90 -5.26 10.03
N THR A 186 -17.32 -4.19 10.71
CA THR A 186 -16.97 -2.80 10.37
C THR A 186 -16.81 -1.96 11.62
N TYR A 187 -15.91 -0.97 11.59
CA TYR A 187 -15.61 -0.10 12.72
C TYR A 187 -16.84 0.67 13.22
N LYS A 188 -17.84 0.92 12.35
CA LYS A 188 -19.10 1.57 12.72
C LYS A 188 -19.96 0.74 13.69
N LEU A 189 -19.67 -0.55 13.82
CA LEU A 189 -20.34 -1.48 14.72
C LEU A 189 -19.54 -1.73 16.01
N ILE A 190 -18.45 -1.00 16.24
CA ILE A 190 -17.70 -1.08 17.51
C ILE A 190 -18.62 -0.61 18.64
N ALA A 191 -18.63 -1.35 19.74
CA ALA A 191 -19.37 -0.97 20.93
C ALA A 191 -18.68 0.20 21.66
N LYS A 192 -19.45 1.04 22.38
CA LYS A 192 -18.87 2.17 23.14
C LYS A 192 -17.80 1.73 24.13
N ASP A 193 -18.04 0.61 24.82
CA ASP A 193 -17.09 0.04 25.77
C ASP A 193 -15.75 -0.38 25.12
N ASP A 194 -15.80 -0.75 23.84
CA ASP A 194 -14.62 -1.14 23.05
C ASP A 194 -13.91 0.05 22.37
N PHE A 195 -14.44 1.28 22.49
CA PHE A 195 -13.86 2.46 21.85
C PHE A 195 -12.45 2.75 22.35
N GLU A 196 -12.23 2.77 23.67
CA GLU A 196 -10.90 3.04 24.23
C GLU A 196 -9.89 1.95 23.86
N LYS A 197 -10.34 0.69 23.78
CA LYS A 197 -9.53 -0.42 23.27
C LYS A 197 -9.13 -0.21 21.80
N ALA A 198 -10.07 0.18 20.94
CA ALA A 198 -9.83 0.49 19.53
C ALA A 198 -8.83 1.66 19.35
N LYS A 199 -9.06 2.74 20.08
CA LYS A 199 -8.22 3.94 20.10
C LYS A 199 -6.81 3.65 20.60
N MET A 200 -6.67 2.85 21.66
CA MET A 200 -5.37 2.43 22.20
C MET A 200 -4.59 1.60 21.18
N PHE A 201 -5.24 0.68 20.48
CA PHE A 201 -4.63 -0.13 19.42
C PHE A 201 -4.04 0.75 18.31
N LEU A 202 -4.81 1.71 17.79
CA LEU A 202 -4.36 2.63 16.74
C LEU A 202 -3.23 3.54 17.24
N ARG A 203 -3.33 4.08 18.46
CA ARG A 203 -2.27 4.90 19.06
C ARG A 203 -0.97 4.12 19.22
N LYS A 204 -1.05 2.86 19.67
CA LYS A 204 0.12 1.97 19.79
C LYS A 204 0.76 1.72 18.43
N TRP A 205 -0.04 1.48 17.39
CA TRP A 205 0.46 1.34 16.02
C TRP A 205 1.20 2.61 15.56
N LEU A 206 0.57 3.77 15.71
CA LEU A 206 1.19 5.05 15.36
C LEU A 206 2.49 5.30 16.13
N GLY A 207 2.52 4.98 17.43
CA GLY A 207 3.71 5.07 18.26
C GLY A 207 4.86 4.17 17.77
N ASN A 208 4.55 2.94 17.35
CA ASN A 208 5.54 2.03 16.77
C ASN A 208 6.14 2.58 15.47
N LEU A 209 5.32 3.21 14.62
CA LEU A 209 5.78 3.83 13.38
C LEU A 209 6.68 5.05 13.65
N ASN A 210 6.29 5.90 14.60
CA ASN A 210 7.08 7.07 15.01
C ASN A 210 8.44 6.68 15.61
N ASN A 211 8.54 5.50 16.23
CA ASN A 211 9.79 5.03 16.83
C ASN A 211 10.72 4.28 15.85
N THR A 212 10.36 4.17 14.58
CA THR A 212 11.23 3.55 13.57
C THR A 212 12.48 4.39 13.28
N ALA A 213 13.58 3.74 12.89
CA ALA A 213 14.82 4.43 12.52
C ALA A 213 14.61 5.44 11.39
N THR A 214 13.82 5.07 10.37
CA THR A 214 13.47 5.96 9.25
C THR A 214 12.72 7.19 9.73
N SER A 215 11.71 7.04 10.61
CA SER A 215 10.97 8.19 11.16
C SER A 215 11.88 9.13 11.94
N LYS A 216 12.82 8.59 12.73
CA LYS A 216 13.78 9.38 13.50
C LYS A 216 14.72 10.18 12.59
N ARG A 217 15.19 9.56 11.50
CA ARG A 217 16.07 10.21 10.52
C ARG A 217 15.34 11.28 9.72
N ASN A 218 14.10 11.02 9.30
CA ASN A 218 13.34 11.95 8.46
C ASN A 218 12.85 13.17 9.26
N ASN A 219 12.57 13.01 10.56
CA ASN A 219 12.04 14.07 11.41
C ASN A 219 12.72 14.15 12.79
N PRO A 220 14.02 14.52 12.88
CA PRO A 220 14.76 14.57 14.15
C PRO A 220 14.17 15.54 15.17
N THR A 221 13.74 16.73 14.74
CA THR A 221 13.13 17.75 15.60
C THR A 221 11.84 17.26 16.24
N ALA A 222 10.97 16.62 15.47
CA ALA A 222 9.73 16.06 16.00
C ALA A 222 10.00 14.92 17.00
N TYR A 223 11.02 14.10 16.74
CA TYR A 223 11.44 13.07 17.69
C TYR A 223 11.93 13.68 19.01
N ARG A 224 12.75 14.74 18.95
CA ARG A 224 13.25 15.44 20.13
C ARG A 224 12.11 16.12 20.93
N ASN A 225 11.18 16.78 20.25
CA ASN A 225 10.01 17.40 20.87
C ASN A 225 9.11 16.37 21.58
N ASN A 226 8.94 15.19 21.00
CA ASN A 226 8.21 14.09 21.64
C ASN A 226 8.92 13.58 22.91
N GLN A 227 10.25 13.56 22.95
CA GLN A 227 11.00 13.22 24.18
C GLN A 227 10.74 14.27 25.27
N TYR A 228 10.84 15.56 24.95
CA TYR A 228 10.55 16.63 25.90
C TYR A 228 9.14 16.50 26.47
N SER A 229 8.13 16.36 25.61
CA SER A 229 6.75 16.20 26.03
C SER A 229 6.58 14.99 26.98
N THR A 230 7.17 13.85 26.63
CA THR A 230 7.10 12.63 27.44
C THR A 230 7.75 12.82 28.81
N ILE A 231 8.93 13.43 28.85
CA ILE A 231 9.68 13.71 30.08
C ILE A 231 8.85 14.64 30.98
N HIS A 232 8.37 15.77 30.46
CA HIS A 232 7.64 16.76 31.23
C HIS A 232 6.30 16.24 31.75
N VAL A 233 5.57 15.44 30.97
CA VAL A 233 4.33 14.80 31.43
C VAL A 233 4.62 13.90 32.65
N LYS A 234 5.65 13.06 32.58
CA LYS A 234 5.99 12.14 33.68
C LYS A 234 6.47 12.84 34.94
N ILE A 235 7.27 13.88 34.77
CA ILE A 235 7.77 14.68 35.88
C ILE A 235 6.61 15.36 36.60
N LYS A 236 5.71 15.98 35.84
CA LYS A 236 4.55 16.69 36.38
C LYS A 236 3.54 15.75 37.06
N GLU A 237 3.33 14.55 36.50
CA GLU A 237 2.40 13.55 37.07
C GLU A 237 2.81 13.15 38.51
N LEU A 238 4.11 13.09 38.81
CA LEU A 238 4.64 12.60 40.08
C LEU A 238 5.38 13.66 40.91
N GLY A 239 5.31 14.94 40.52
CA GLY A 239 5.97 16.04 41.24
C GLY A 239 7.49 15.91 41.33
N LEU A 240 8.15 15.45 40.26
CA LEU A 240 9.59 15.14 40.26
C LEU A 240 10.48 16.30 39.78
N GLU A 241 9.99 17.54 39.80
CA GLU A 241 10.65 18.68 39.18
C GLU A 241 12.00 19.03 39.83
N GLU A 242 12.09 18.90 41.16
CA GLU A 242 13.34 19.13 41.90
C GLU A 242 14.40 18.09 41.56
N TRP A 243 14.02 16.80 41.60
CA TRP A 243 14.90 15.70 41.19
C TRP A 243 15.36 15.85 39.73
N TYR A 244 14.48 16.29 38.84
CA TYR A 244 14.81 16.52 37.44
C TYR A 244 15.83 17.65 37.26
N ARG A 245 15.63 18.80 37.91
CA ARG A 245 16.57 19.92 37.88
C ARG A 245 17.94 19.54 38.45
N ASP A 246 17.96 18.85 39.58
CA ASP A 246 19.20 18.35 40.18
C ASP A 246 19.92 17.34 39.26
N THR A 247 19.17 16.46 38.60
CA THR A 247 19.73 15.49 37.64
C THR A 247 20.35 16.18 36.43
N LEU A 248 19.69 17.20 35.87
CA LEU A 248 20.24 17.97 34.75
C LEU A 248 21.58 18.63 35.13
N LYS A 249 21.62 19.29 36.28
CA LYS A 249 22.81 20.00 36.74
C LYS A 249 23.95 19.05 37.14
N SER A 250 23.66 18.00 37.90
CA SER A 250 24.68 17.10 38.44
C SER A 250 25.24 16.10 37.42
N LYS A 251 24.41 15.59 36.49
CA LYS A 251 24.83 14.56 35.52
C LYS A 251 25.25 15.11 34.17
N PHE A 252 24.66 16.22 33.76
CA PHE A 252 24.88 16.79 32.43
C PHE A 252 25.48 18.20 32.49
N GLY A 253 25.47 18.87 33.65
CA GLY A 253 26.05 20.20 33.79
C GLY A 253 25.25 21.31 33.08
N VAL A 254 23.99 21.04 32.72
CA VAL A 254 23.11 21.98 32.01
C VAL A 254 21.93 22.41 32.88
N ASP A 255 21.42 23.61 32.62
CA ASP A 255 20.22 24.12 33.31
C ASP A 255 18.94 23.71 32.59
N SER A 256 19.02 23.41 31.29
CA SER A 256 17.87 23.02 30.46
C SER A 256 18.15 21.77 29.63
N SER A 257 17.13 20.91 29.48
CA SER A 257 17.21 19.74 28.61
C SER A 257 17.28 20.08 27.12
N THR A 258 17.05 21.34 26.74
CA THR A 258 17.23 21.85 25.37
C THR A 258 18.70 21.91 24.94
N GLU A 259 19.62 21.94 25.90
CA GLU A 259 21.07 22.03 25.66
C GLU A 259 21.73 20.67 25.46
N LEU A 260 21.04 19.57 25.79
CA LEU A 260 21.58 18.21 25.72
C LEU A 260 21.75 17.71 24.29
N ASP A 261 22.82 16.96 24.04
CA ASP A 261 23.00 16.25 22.77
C ASP A 261 22.05 15.03 22.64
N GLU A 262 22.05 14.34 21.48
CA GLU A 262 21.16 13.19 21.25
C GLU A 262 21.47 11.99 22.17
N VAL A 263 22.73 11.77 22.52
CA VAL A 263 23.18 10.65 23.36
C VAL A 263 22.79 10.91 24.80
N GLU A 264 23.01 12.12 25.29
CA GLU A 264 22.64 12.63 26.60
C GLU A 264 21.12 12.65 26.77
N MET A 265 20.38 13.14 25.76
CA MET A 265 18.92 13.08 25.75
C MET A 265 18.41 11.66 25.95
N LYS A 266 19.00 10.68 25.24
CA LYS A 266 18.62 9.28 25.39
C LYS A 266 18.91 8.74 26.80
N LYS A 267 20.04 9.12 27.40
CA LYS A 267 20.37 8.75 28.78
C LYS A 267 19.36 9.36 29.76
N LEU A 268 19.05 10.64 29.62
CA LEU A 268 18.06 11.34 30.45
C LEU A 268 16.69 10.65 30.38
N VAL A 269 16.19 10.33 29.18
CA VAL A 269 14.91 9.62 28.98
C VAL A 269 14.90 8.29 29.74
N THR A 270 15.96 7.48 29.64
CA THR A 270 16.06 6.21 30.36
C THR A 270 16.04 6.41 31.87
N MET A 271 16.76 7.41 32.38
CA MET A 271 16.77 7.73 33.82
C MET A 271 15.39 8.17 34.32
N VAL A 272 14.72 9.07 33.60
CA VAL A 272 13.36 9.54 33.92
C VAL A 272 12.38 8.37 33.91
N ASN A 273 12.44 7.49 32.91
CA ASN A 273 11.59 6.31 32.85
C ASN A 273 11.80 5.38 34.06
N GLY A 274 13.07 5.11 34.42
CA GLY A 274 13.39 4.27 35.57
C GLY A 274 12.99 4.90 36.91
N LYS A 275 13.06 6.22 37.04
CA LYS A 275 12.57 6.94 38.24
C LYS A 275 11.05 6.90 38.31
N TYR A 276 10.37 7.24 37.21
CA TYR A 276 8.91 7.22 37.10
C TYR A 276 8.32 5.85 37.47
N SER A 277 8.84 4.76 36.91
CA SER A 277 8.36 3.41 37.23
C SER A 277 8.52 3.04 38.71
N ARG A 278 9.60 3.48 39.37
CA ARG A 278 9.82 3.23 40.80
C ARG A 278 8.84 4.01 41.67
N GLU A 279 8.65 5.30 41.40
CA GLU A 279 7.73 6.13 42.20
C GLU A 279 6.27 5.75 41.96
N LYS A 280 5.89 5.44 40.72
CA LYS A 280 4.54 4.95 40.40
C LYS A 280 4.21 3.63 41.12
N LYS A 281 5.19 2.72 41.23
CA LYS A 281 5.03 1.47 41.99
C LYS A 281 4.78 1.74 43.48
N LYS A 282 5.50 2.68 44.09
CA LYS A 282 5.29 3.05 45.50
C LYS A 282 3.91 3.68 45.76
N LEU A 283 3.35 4.37 44.76
CA LEU A 283 2.02 4.99 44.88
C LEU A 283 0.87 3.97 44.75
N SER A 284 1.15 2.79 44.18
CA SER A 284 0.19 1.69 44.01
C SER A 284 0.25 0.64 45.12
N GLU A 285 1.24 0.74 46.02
CA GLU A 285 1.40 -0.07 47.23
C GLU A 285 0.83 0.69 48.43
#